data_AF-A0A8D2LIH9-F1
#
_entry.id   AF-A0A8D2LIH9-F1
#
_cell.length_a   1.000
_cell.length_b   1.000
_cell.length_c   1.000
_cell.angle_alpha   90.00
_cell.angle_beta   90.00
_cell.angle_gamma   90.00
#
_symmetry.space_group_name_H-M   'P 1'
#
loop_
_entity.id
_entity.type
_entity.pdbx_description
1 polymer ?
#
loop_
_entity_poly.entity_id
_entity_poly.type
_entity_poly.pdbx_seq_one_letter_code
_entity_poly.pdbx_strand_id
1 'polypeptide(L)'
;LCVELSSRRDSCNSQANSKWLDAHYDPVASLYTFSSCVALADLHGDGDYKLVVGNLGPTGHEMKLKVYQGMGLLSENALPDLPASVAAFLMEQHEPRMPAVAVASGPYIYVYKNLRPYFKFTLPPMEPNPMEKEVWEQAKEWLLATRPAFSCNG
;
A
#
# COMPACT_ATOMS: atom_id res chain seq x y z
N LEU A 1 -15.66 3.64 -9.13
CA LEU A 1 -14.63 2.77 -9.74
C LEU A 1 -15.38 1.69 -10.52
N CYS A 2 -15.49 1.79 -11.84
CA CYS A 2 -16.07 0.70 -12.63
C CYS A 2 -15.07 -0.46 -12.62
N VAL A 3 -15.30 -1.43 -11.74
CA VAL A 3 -14.69 -2.76 -11.85
C VAL A 3 -15.68 -3.56 -12.67
N GLU A 4 -15.41 -3.71 -13.98
CA GLU A 4 -16.26 -4.51 -14.85
C GLU A 4 -16.07 -6.00 -14.53
N LEU A 5 -17.11 -6.60 -13.94
CA LEU A 5 -17.31 -8.05 -13.92
C LEU A 5 -17.45 -8.52 -15.36
N SER A 6 -16.40 -9.18 -15.87
CA SER A 6 -16.37 -9.66 -17.25
C SER A 6 -17.55 -10.59 -17.54
N SER A 7 -18.44 -10.15 -18.43
CA SER A 7 -19.35 -11.02 -19.18
C SER A 7 -19.04 -10.79 -20.64
N ARG A 8 -18.28 -11.72 -21.24
CA ARG A 8 -18.17 -11.80 -22.70
C ARG A 8 -19.57 -11.93 -23.27
N ARG A 9 -20.09 -10.86 -23.87
CA ARG A 9 -21.21 -10.90 -24.79
C ARG A 9 -20.76 -10.31 -26.12
N ASP A 10 -20.60 -11.18 -27.10
CA ASP A 10 -20.72 -10.80 -28.50
C ASP A 10 -22.13 -10.23 -28.70
N SER A 11 -22.29 -8.91 -28.77
CA SER A 11 -23.52 -8.29 -29.29
C SER A 11 -23.27 -6.85 -29.75
N CYS A 12 -23.16 -6.66 -31.05
CA CYS A 12 -23.09 -5.38 -31.76
C CYS A 12 -24.38 -4.52 -31.66
N ASN A 13 -25.13 -4.56 -30.56
CA ASN A 13 -26.42 -3.86 -30.45
C ASN A 13 -26.74 -3.21 -29.08
N SER A 14 -25.81 -3.18 -28.13
CA SER A 14 -26.01 -2.57 -26.79
C SER A 14 -25.26 -1.25 -26.56
N GLN A 15 -24.33 -0.87 -27.45
CA GLN A 15 -23.60 0.41 -27.36
C GLN A 15 -24.45 1.64 -27.75
N ALA A 16 -25.58 1.45 -28.43
CA ALA A 16 -26.41 2.57 -28.93
C ALA A 16 -27.08 3.42 -27.82
N ASN A 17 -27.00 3.01 -26.54
CA ASN A 17 -27.59 3.75 -25.42
C ASN A 17 -26.63 3.91 -24.22
N SER A 18 -25.31 3.71 -24.40
CA SER A 18 -24.35 4.02 -23.34
C SER A 18 -24.12 5.55 -23.31
N LYS A 19 -24.11 6.12 -22.10
CA LYS A 19 -23.71 7.53 -21.88
C LYS A 19 -22.21 7.67 -21.64
N TRP A 20 -21.48 6.56 -21.66
CA TRP A 20 -20.07 6.49 -21.34
C TRP A 20 -19.24 6.52 -22.63
N LEU A 21 -18.12 7.23 -22.58
CA LEU A 21 -17.12 7.24 -23.63
C LEU A 21 -15.97 6.34 -23.19
N ASP A 22 -15.63 5.36 -24.02
CA ASP A 22 -14.49 4.48 -23.80
C ASP A 22 -13.19 5.25 -24.08
N ALA A 23 -12.59 5.80 -23.03
CA ALA A 23 -11.40 6.64 -23.16
C ALA A 23 -10.13 5.82 -23.45
N HIS A 24 -9.97 4.68 -22.77
CA HIS A 24 -8.78 3.83 -22.90
C HIS A 24 -9.07 2.40 -22.42
N TYR A 25 -8.50 1.41 -23.09
CA TYR A 25 -8.61 0.00 -22.73
C TYR A 25 -7.24 -0.67 -22.79
N ASP A 26 -6.72 -1.07 -21.62
CA ASP A 26 -5.44 -1.78 -21.48
C ASP A 26 -5.65 -3.07 -20.66
N PRO A 27 -5.85 -4.22 -21.33
CA PRO A 27 -6.03 -5.51 -20.65
C PRO A 27 -4.70 -6.10 -20.14
N VAL A 28 -3.54 -5.53 -20.48
CA VAL A 28 -2.21 -6.06 -20.08
C VAL A 28 -1.55 -5.24 -18.97
N ALA A 29 -2.20 -4.18 -18.48
CA ALA A 29 -1.73 -3.32 -17.39
C ALA A 29 -1.34 -4.07 -16.09
N SER A 30 -1.91 -5.26 -15.87
CA SER A 30 -1.58 -6.16 -14.76
C SER A 30 -1.67 -5.45 -13.39
N LEU A 31 -2.80 -4.79 -13.14
CA LEU A 31 -3.10 -4.12 -11.87
C LEU A 31 -3.92 -5.04 -10.96
N TYR A 32 -3.33 -5.40 -9.83
CA TYR A 32 -3.94 -6.20 -8.77
C TYR A 32 -4.10 -5.29 -7.55
N THR A 33 -5.30 -4.73 -7.36
CA THR A 33 -5.53 -3.73 -6.31
C THR A 33 -6.98 -3.74 -5.83
N PHE A 34 -7.22 -3.07 -4.69
CA PHE A 34 -8.55 -2.79 -4.16
C PHE A 34 -8.86 -1.30 -4.30
N SER A 35 -10.14 -0.93 -4.23
CA SER A 35 -10.56 0.48 -4.29
C SER A 35 -9.93 1.35 -3.20
N SER A 36 -9.62 0.78 -2.02
CA SER A 36 -8.93 1.48 -0.93
C SER A 36 -7.47 1.81 -1.23
N CYS A 37 -6.87 1.14 -2.21
CA CYS A 37 -5.48 1.31 -2.62
C CYS A 37 -5.33 2.18 -3.87
N VAL A 38 -6.37 2.93 -4.23
CA VAL A 38 -6.39 3.82 -5.40
C VAL A 38 -6.68 5.24 -4.95
N ALA A 39 -5.87 6.20 -5.40
CA ALA A 39 -6.07 7.63 -5.15
C ALA A 39 -5.79 8.45 -6.41
N LEU A 40 -6.43 9.61 -6.51
CA LEU A 40 -6.17 10.62 -7.55
C LEU A 40 -5.67 11.89 -6.88
N ALA A 41 -4.53 12.41 -7.33
CA ALA A 41 -3.95 13.62 -6.77
C ALA A 41 -3.08 14.36 -7.78
N ASP A 42 -3.10 15.69 -7.73
CA ASP A 42 -2.15 16.54 -8.44
C ASP A 42 -0.82 16.57 -7.67
N LEU A 43 0.03 15.58 -7.92
CA LEU A 43 1.28 15.39 -7.17
C LEU A 43 2.34 16.46 -7.45
N HIS A 44 2.18 17.27 -8.50
CA HIS A 44 3.14 18.32 -8.87
C HIS A 44 2.59 19.74 -8.67
N GLY A 45 1.29 19.90 -8.39
CA GLY A 45 0.65 21.21 -8.25
C GLY A 45 0.48 21.93 -9.58
N ASP A 46 0.50 21.22 -10.71
CA ASP A 46 0.41 21.76 -12.06
C ASP A 46 -0.99 21.60 -12.70
N GLY A 47 -1.94 21.06 -11.94
CA GLY A 47 -3.29 20.72 -12.40
C GLY A 47 -3.38 19.35 -13.10
N ASP A 48 -2.27 18.64 -13.29
CA ASP A 48 -2.25 17.32 -13.93
C ASP A 48 -2.32 16.19 -12.89
N TYR A 49 -3.55 15.78 -12.61
CA TYR A 49 -3.86 14.71 -11.65
C TYR A 49 -3.30 13.36 -12.08
N LYS A 50 -2.65 12.69 -11.14
CA LYS A 50 -2.04 11.37 -11.34
C LYS A 50 -2.83 10.31 -10.60
N LEU A 51 -2.96 9.16 -11.24
CA LEU A 51 -3.58 7.98 -10.64
C LEU A 51 -2.50 7.21 -9.87
N VAL A 52 -2.68 7.12 -8.57
CA VAL A 52 -1.79 6.42 -7.65
C VAL A 52 -2.45 5.10 -7.25
N VAL A 53 -1.71 4.00 -7.40
CA VAL A 53 -2.22 2.65 -7.16
C VAL A 53 -1.22 1.86 -6.32
N GLY A 54 -1.65 1.39 -5.16
CA GLY A 54 -0.97 0.34 -4.40
C GLY A 54 -1.24 -1.01 -5.06
N ASN A 55 -0.31 -1.49 -5.86
CA ASN A 55 -0.39 -2.77 -6.55
C ASN A 55 0.13 -3.88 -5.64
N LEU A 56 -0.68 -4.91 -5.41
CA LEU A 56 -0.31 -6.08 -4.61
C LEU A 56 0.58 -7.06 -5.41
N GLY A 57 0.47 -7.00 -6.74
CA GLY A 57 1.04 -8.00 -7.63
C GLY A 57 0.23 -9.30 -7.67
N PRO A 58 0.52 -10.21 -8.61
CA PRO A 58 -0.26 -11.44 -8.79
C PRO A 58 -0.10 -12.43 -7.63
N THR A 59 1.08 -12.44 -7.01
CA THR A 59 1.45 -13.41 -5.96
C THR A 59 1.50 -12.79 -4.57
N GLY A 60 1.31 -11.47 -4.44
CA GLY A 60 1.48 -10.78 -3.17
C GLY A 60 2.93 -10.73 -2.67
N HIS A 61 3.93 -10.83 -3.55
CA HIS A 61 5.35 -10.70 -3.17
C HIS A 61 6.09 -9.55 -3.89
N GLU A 62 5.50 -8.97 -4.94
CA GLU A 62 6.08 -7.87 -5.73
C GLU A 62 5.20 -6.63 -5.67
N MET A 63 4.98 -6.16 -4.45
CA MET A 63 4.07 -5.06 -4.19
C MET A 63 4.74 -3.74 -4.57
N LYS A 64 4.00 -2.90 -5.27
CA LYS A 64 4.53 -1.70 -5.90
C LYS A 64 3.53 -0.56 -5.78
N LEU A 65 3.99 0.61 -5.41
CA LEU A 65 3.24 1.85 -5.57
C LEU A 65 3.47 2.32 -7.02
N LYS A 66 2.45 2.17 -7.86
CA LYS A 66 2.46 2.61 -9.25
C LYS A 66 1.78 3.96 -9.37
N VAL A 67 2.36 4.87 -10.14
CA VAL A 67 1.78 6.18 -10.43
C VAL A 67 1.66 6.34 -11.94
N TYR A 68 0.48 6.70 -12.40
CA TYR A 68 0.17 6.87 -13.82
C TYR A 68 -0.11 8.35 -14.14
N GLN A 69 0.33 8.76 -15.32
CA GLN A 69 0.08 10.07 -15.91
C GLN A 69 -0.49 9.86 -17.32
N GLY A 70 -1.72 10.33 -17.54
CA GLY A 70 -2.47 9.98 -18.76
C GLY A 70 -2.62 8.46 -18.90
N MET A 71 -2.17 7.91 -20.03
CA MET A 71 -2.20 6.46 -20.31
C MET A 71 -0.88 5.74 -19.94
N GLY A 72 0.13 6.47 -19.43
CA GLY A 72 1.47 5.93 -19.18
C GLY A 72 1.75 5.71 -17.69
N LEU A 73 2.61 4.72 -17.40
CA LEU A 73 3.20 4.56 -16.07
C LEU A 73 4.31 5.60 -15.89
N LEU A 74 4.13 6.50 -14.93
CA LEU A 74 5.09 7.56 -14.59
C LEU A 74 6.17 7.05 -13.63
N SER A 75 5.77 6.31 -12.60
CA SER A 75 6.69 5.88 -11.54
C SER A 75 6.24 4.58 -10.89
N GLU A 76 7.22 3.83 -10.40
CA GLU A 76 7.02 2.59 -9.67
C GLU A 76 8.01 2.53 -8.50
N ASN A 77 7.48 2.36 -7.28
CA ASN A 77 8.28 2.22 -6.07
C ASN A 77 7.93 0.90 -5.40
N ALA A 78 8.93 0.08 -5.06
CA ALA A 78 8.70 -1.13 -4.30
C ALA A 78 8.11 -0.82 -2.92
N LEU A 79 7.08 -1.56 -2.54
CA LEU A 79 6.50 -1.52 -1.20
C LEU A 79 7.08 -2.66 -0.36
N PRO A 80 7.35 -2.43 0.95
CA PRO A 80 7.92 -3.47 1.80
C PRO A 80 6.95 -4.61 2.13
N ASP A 81 5.65 -4.34 2.15
CA ASP A 81 4.60 -5.27 2.55
C ASP A 81 3.24 -4.84 1.95
N LEU A 82 2.18 -5.65 2.13
CA LEU A 82 0.91 -5.50 1.42
C LEU A 82 0.28 -4.14 1.74
N PRO A 83 -0.10 -3.35 0.71
CA PRO A 83 -0.82 -2.11 0.94
C PRO A 83 -2.25 -2.40 1.38
N ALA A 84 -2.65 -1.87 2.54
CA ALA A 84 -4.02 -1.89 3.03
C ALA A 84 -4.85 -0.73 2.44
N SER A 85 -4.22 0.45 2.33
CA SER A 85 -4.85 1.64 1.74
C SER A 85 -3.83 2.65 1.23
N VAL A 86 -4.25 3.48 0.27
CA VAL A 86 -3.50 4.62 -0.25
C VAL A 86 -4.34 5.88 -0.12
N ALA A 87 -3.76 6.95 0.40
CA ALA A 87 -4.42 8.25 0.52
C ALA A 87 -3.46 9.37 0.09
N ALA A 88 -3.98 10.36 -0.63
CA ALA A 88 -3.27 11.60 -0.87
C ALA A 88 -3.72 12.66 0.13
N PHE A 89 -2.77 13.41 0.69
CA PHE A 89 -3.05 14.42 1.70
C PHE A 89 -2.05 15.58 1.61
N LEU A 90 -2.49 16.77 2.03
CA LEU A 90 -1.64 17.94 2.09
C LEU A 90 -0.87 17.94 3.41
N MET A 91 0.47 17.92 3.33
CA MET A 91 1.32 17.96 4.53
C MET A 91 1.52 19.37 5.08
N GLU A 92 1.50 20.37 4.20
CA GLU A 92 1.86 21.76 4.51
C GLU A 92 0.70 22.69 4.14
N GLN A 93 0.52 23.77 4.91
CA GLN A 93 -0.53 24.78 4.67
C GLN A 93 -0.06 25.96 3.81
N HIS A 94 1.24 26.03 3.50
CA HIS A 94 1.85 27.08 2.69
C HIS A 94 1.90 26.69 1.20
N GLU A 95 1.88 27.68 0.31
CA GLU A 95 1.99 27.46 -1.15
C GLU A 95 3.44 27.24 -1.61
N PRO A 96 3.71 26.38 -2.61
CA PRO A 96 2.76 25.55 -3.38
C PRO A 96 2.33 24.28 -2.65
N ARG A 97 1.02 24.00 -2.65
CA ARG A 97 0.41 22.84 -1.97
C ARG A 97 0.51 21.55 -2.79
N MET A 98 1.68 20.92 -2.80
CA MET A 98 1.83 19.58 -3.37
C MET A 98 1.41 18.49 -2.36
N PRO A 99 0.42 17.64 -2.67
CA PRO A 99 0.02 16.53 -1.82
C PRO A 99 1.11 15.46 -1.74
N ALA A 100 1.25 14.89 -0.56
CA ALA A 100 2.00 13.66 -0.36
C ALA A 100 1.06 12.46 -0.45
N VAL A 101 1.64 11.29 -0.70
CA VAL A 101 0.92 10.02 -0.72
C VAL A 101 1.28 9.24 0.54
N ALA A 102 0.28 8.85 1.32
CA ALA A 102 0.42 7.88 2.41
C ALA A 102 -0.01 6.49 1.91
N VAL A 103 0.81 5.49 2.22
CA VAL A 103 0.52 4.07 2.01
C VAL A 103 0.54 3.38 3.37
N ALA A 104 -0.61 2.86 3.79
CA ALA A 104 -0.72 2.05 5.00
C ALA A 104 -0.36 0.61 4.66
N SER A 105 0.60 0.02 5.38
CA SER A 105 1.06 -1.35 5.16
C SER A 105 1.64 -1.93 6.44
N GLY A 106 1.10 -3.06 6.88
CA GLY A 106 1.39 -3.65 8.19
C GLY A 106 1.18 -2.63 9.33
N PRO A 107 2.12 -2.53 10.30
CA PRO A 107 2.05 -1.55 11.39
C PRO A 107 2.64 -0.18 10.99
N TYR A 108 2.79 0.11 9.69
CA TYR A 108 3.49 1.28 9.20
C TYR A 108 2.62 2.14 8.28
N ILE A 109 2.90 3.45 8.28
CA ILE A 109 2.42 4.37 7.24
C ILE A 109 3.65 4.94 6.54
N TYR A 110 3.78 4.64 5.25
CA TYR A 110 4.85 5.14 4.40
C TYR A 110 4.35 6.39 3.68
N VAL A 111 5.06 7.51 3.84
CA VAL A 111 4.75 8.77 3.18
C VAL A 111 5.73 8.98 2.04
N TYR A 112 5.19 9.27 0.86
CA TYR A 112 5.91 9.59 -0.35
C TYR A 112 5.67 11.05 -0.73
N LYS A 113 6.74 11.81 -0.90
CA LYS A 113 6.71 13.20 -1.38
C LYS A 113 7.47 13.27 -2.69
N ASN A 114 6.86 13.86 -3.72
CA ASN A 114 7.44 13.93 -5.07
C ASN A 114 7.89 12.54 -5.59
N LEU A 115 7.03 11.53 -5.40
CA LEU A 115 7.26 10.13 -5.84
C LEU A 115 8.47 9.42 -5.18
N ARG A 116 9.00 9.99 -4.09
CA ARG A 116 10.13 9.41 -3.34
C ARG A 116 9.71 9.10 -1.91
N PRO A 117 10.20 7.98 -1.32
CA PRO A 117 10.02 7.72 0.10
C PRO A 117 10.52 8.92 0.91
N TYR A 118 9.67 9.44 1.79
CA TYR A 118 9.95 10.64 2.57
C TYR A 118 9.97 10.33 4.07
N PHE A 119 8.95 9.63 4.56
CA PHE A 119 8.80 9.34 5.98
C PHE A 119 8.16 7.98 6.21
N LYS A 120 8.50 7.35 7.34
CA LYS A 120 7.88 6.10 7.80
C LYS A 120 7.39 6.32 9.22
N PHE A 121 6.08 6.27 9.40
CA PHE A 121 5.45 6.20 10.71
C PHE A 121 5.33 4.74 11.14
N THR A 122 5.59 4.47 12.41
CA THR A 122 5.40 3.16 13.04
C THR A 122 4.37 3.31 14.14
N LEU A 123 3.37 2.43 14.17
CA LEU A 123 2.39 2.42 15.25
C LEU A 123 3.10 2.25 16.62
N PRO A 124 2.70 3.02 17.64
CA PRO A 124 3.23 2.83 18.99
C PRO A 124 2.99 1.39 19.47
N PRO A 125 4.01 0.71 20.02
CA PRO A 125 3.79 -0.61 20.59
C PRO A 125 2.86 -0.50 21.80
N MET A 126 1.98 -1.49 21.96
CA MET A 126 1.15 -1.60 23.15
C MET A 126 1.82 -2.52 24.15
N GLU A 127 1.71 -2.18 25.43
CA GLU A 127 2.20 -3.05 26.50
C GLU A 127 1.40 -4.37 26.52
N PRO A 128 2.06 -5.53 26.62
CA PRO A 128 1.39 -6.82 26.76
C PRO A 128 0.51 -6.86 28.01
N ASN A 129 -0.47 -7.75 28.00
CA ASN A 129 -1.29 -8.00 29.18
C ASN A 129 -0.39 -8.44 30.37
N PRO A 130 -0.55 -7.89 31.58
CA PRO A 130 0.24 -8.28 32.75
C PRO A 130 0.29 -9.80 32.98
N MET A 131 -0.80 -10.52 32.75
CA MET A 131 -0.83 -11.97 32.94
C MET A 131 0.02 -12.72 31.89
N GLU A 132 0.03 -12.26 30.64
CA GLU A 132 0.91 -12.82 29.61
C GLU A 132 2.38 -12.53 29.95
N LYS A 133 2.65 -11.34 30.50
CA LYS A 133 3.97 -10.94 30.94
C LYS A 133 4.49 -11.81 32.09
N GLU A 134 3.65 -12.12 33.07
CA GLU A 134 4.01 -13.04 34.17
C GLU A 134 4.34 -14.44 33.65
N VAL A 135 3.50 -14.99 32.76
CA VAL A 135 3.75 -16.31 32.13
C VAL A 135 5.05 -16.29 31.32
N TRP A 136 5.31 -15.19 30.61
CA TRP A 136 6.55 -15.00 29.84
C TRP A 136 7.79 -14.96 30.74
N GLU A 137 7.72 -14.24 31.86
CA GLU A 137 8.80 -14.15 32.84
C GLU A 137 9.06 -15.51 33.51
N GLN A 138 8.01 -16.24 33.88
CA GLN A 138 8.14 -17.61 34.40
C GLN A 138 8.81 -18.52 33.37
N ALA A 139 8.35 -18.55 32.11
CA ALA A 139 8.94 -19.39 31.07
C ALA A 139 10.44 -19.09 30.86
N LYS A 140 10.82 -17.81 30.94
CA LYS A 140 12.22 -17.38 30.84
C LYS A 140 13.07 -17.93 32.00
N GLU A 141 12.58 -17.87 33.23
CA GLU A 141 13.28 -18.43 34.40
C GLU A 141 13.44 -19.94 34.31
N TRP A 142 12.38 -20.65 33.91
CA TRP A 142 12.41 -22.10 33.73
C TRP A 142 13.45 -22.53 32.69
N LEU A 143 13.53 -21.81 31.56
CA LEU A 143 14.55 -22.04 30.53
C LEU A 143 15.97 -21.80 31.04
N LEU A 144 16.19 -20.82 31.92
CA LEU A 144 17.49 -20.58 32.53
C LEU A 144 17.87 -21.68 33.54
N ALA A 145 16.90 -22.16 34.31
CA ALA A 145 17.12 -23.21 35.32
C ALA A 145 17.41 -24.59 34.72
N THR A 146 16.96 -24.86 33.49
CA THR A 146 17.14 -26.15 32.81
C THR A 146 18.33 -26.18 31.82
N ARG A 147 19.06 -25.08 31.65
CA ARG A 147 20.32 -25.12 30.88
C ARG A 147 21.36 -25.91 31.69
N PRO A 148 21.89 -27.03 31.18
CA PRO A 148 22.97 -27.72 31.86
C PRO A 148 24.16 -26.77 31.95
N ALA A 149 24.64 -26.53 33.16
CA ALA A 149 25.91 -25.88 33.39
C ALA A 149 26.99 -26.77 32.79
N PHE A 150 27.42 -26.47 31.55
CA PHE A 150 28.68 -26.99 31.03
C PHE A 150 29.81 -26.33 31.82
N SER A 151 30.05 -26.85 33.03
CA SER A 151 31.26 -26.61 33.79
C SER A 151 32.36 -27.45 33.15
N CYS A 152 33.09 -26.88 32.20
CA CYS A 152 34.39 -27.41 31.80
C CYS A 152 35.35 -27.23 32.99
N ASN A 153 35.42 -28.23 33.87
CA ASN A 153 36.57 -28.37 34.76
C ASN A 153 37.69 -29.07 33.99
N GLY A 154 38.88 -28.45 34.06
CA GLY A 154 40.07 -28.78 33.27
C GLY A 154 40.77 -30.07 33.64
#